data_AF-A0A7K1A4G0-F1
#
_entry.id   AF-A0A7K1A4G0-F1
#
_cell.length_a   1.000
_cell.length_b   1.000
_cell.length_c   1.000
_cell.angle_alpha   90.00
_cell.angle_beta   90.00
_cell.angle_gamma   90.00
#
_symmetry.space_group_name_H-M   'P 1'
#
loop_
_entity.id
_entity.type
_entity.pdbx_description
1 polymer ?
#
loop_
_entity_poly.entity_id
_entity_poly.type
_entity_poly.pdbx_seq_one_letter_code
_entity_poly.pdbx_strand_id
1 'polypeptide(L)'
;MSQIGLDVHERTTPRRRWRPVGLGRDAITELYAAHRLSLVRLAILLVDDQASAEDVVQDAFAALLARADGIQEPAAALGYLRTSVVNGSRSALRRR
;
A
#
# COMPACT_ATOMS: atom_id res chain seq x y z
N MET A 1 28.88 -26.00 47.46
CA MET A 1 28.95 -26.32 46.02
C MET A 1 27.97 -25.42 45.27
N SER A 2 28.41 -24.23 44.87
CA SER A 2 27.61 -23.27 44.11
C SER A 2 28.27 -23.09 42.74
N GLN A 3 27.56 -23.45 41.67
CA GLN A 3 28.00 -23.40 40.27
C GLN A 3 27.71 -21.98 39.75
N ILE A 4 28.72 -21.13 39.59
CA ILE A 4 29.44 -20.82 38.33
C ILE A 4 28.49 -20.29 37.25
N GLY A 5 28.60 -18.99 37.00
CA GLY A 5 28.04 -18.33 35.83
C GLY A 5 28.79 -18.70 34.55
N LEU A 6 28.05 -18.70 33.44
CA LEU A 6 28.57 -18.53 32.10
C LEU A 6 27.60 -17.60 31.38
N ASP A 7 27.97 -16.33 31.37
CA ASP A 7 27.54 -15.41 30.33
C ASP A 7 28.48 -15.67 29.14
N VAL A 8 27.95 -16.27 28.08
CA VAL A 8 28.56 -16.28 26.75
C VAL A 8 27.44 -16.21 25.73
N HIS A 9 26.98 -14.98 25.57
CA HIS A 9 26.72 -14.31 24.31
C HIS A 9 27.09 -15.12 23.04
N GLU A 10 26.10 -15.73 22.41
CA GLU A 10 26.14 -16.00 20.96
C GLU A 10 24.71 -16.14 20.41
N ARG A 11 23.97 -15.03 20.45
CA ARG A 11 22.90 -14.80 19.46
C ARG A 11 23.59 -14.46 18.16
N THR A 12 23.82 -15.45 17.31
CA THR A 12 24.22 -15.27 15.92
C THR A 12 23.17 -14.43 15.22
N THR A 13 23.37 -13.11 15.25
CA THR A 13 22.57 -12.15 14.51
C THR A 13 23.06 -12.23 13.07
N PRO A 14 22.29 -12.77 12.11
CA PRO A 14 22.63 -12.52 10.72
C PRO A 14 22.57 -11.01 10.52
N ARG A 15 23.71 -10.40 10.16
CA ARG A 15 23.81 -9.01 9.74
C ARG A 15 23.01 -8.86 8.44
N ARG A 16 21.68 -8.76 8.58
CA ARG A 16 20.76 -8.54 7.48
C ARG A 16 21.14 -7.19 6.89
N ARG A 17 21.84 -7.22 5.75
CA ARG A 17 22.00 -6.07 4.87
C ARG A 17 20.60 -5.46 4.74
N TRP A 18 20.42 -4.25 5.28
CA TRP A 18 19.18 -3.51 5.13
C TRP A 18 18.95 -3.30 3.64
N ARG A 19 18.14 -4.20 3.05
CA ARG A 19 17.45 -3.95 1.79
C ARG A 19 16.14 -3.29 2.22
N PRO A 20 15.87 -2.04 1.82
CA PRO A 20 14.53 -1.51 1.97
C PRO A 20 13.60 -2.46 1.22
N VAL A 21 12.75 -3.19 1.95
CA VAL A 21 11.66 -3.95 1.37
C VAL A 21 10.54 -2.92 1.21
N GLY A 22 10.12 -2.66 -0.03
CA GLY A 22 8.94 -1.85 -0.29
C GLY A 22 7.68 -2.49 0.29
N LEU A 23 6.51 -1.92 0.04
CA LEU A 23 5.25 -2.48 0.50
C LEU A 23 5.09 -3.93 0.01
N GLY A 24 5.03 -4.87 0.96
CA GLY A 24 4.74 -6.27 0.66
C GLY A 24 3.30 -6.46 0.16
N ARG A 25 3.04 -7.57 -0.54
CA ARG A 25 1.70 -7.92 -1.05
C ARG A 25 0.65 -8.00 0.07
N ASP A 26 1.02 -8.49 1.25
CA ASP A 26 0.11 -8.59 2.39
C ASP A 26 -0.30 -7.20 2.90
N ALA A 27 0.65 -6.26 3.00
CA ALA A 27 0.36 -4.87 3.37
C ALA A 27 -0.56 -4.17 2.35
N ILE A 28 -0.40 -4.47 1.06
CA ILE A 28 -1.29 -3.96 0.01
C ILE A 28 -2.69 -4.56 0.14
N THR A 29 -2.78 -5.86 0.45
CA THR A 29 -4.05 -6.55 0.71
C THR A 29 -4.79 -5.94 1.89
N GLU A 30 -4.09 -5.65 2.98
CA GLU A 30 -4.65 -4.97 4.15
C GLU A 30 -5.13 -3.55 3.80
N LEU A 31 -4.33 -2.79 3.04
CA LEU A 31 -4.69 -1.45 2.58
C LEU A 31 -5.94 -1.49 1.69
N TYR A 32 -6.05 -2.49 0.80
CA TYR A 32 -7.23 -2.70 -0.02
C TYR A 32 -8.47 -3.02 0.83
N ALA A 33 -8.35 -3.97 1.75
CA ALA A 33 -9.45 -4.34 2.63
C ALA A 33 -9.95 -3.15 3.45
N ALA A 34 -9.02 -2.34 3.98
CA ALA A 34 -9.32 -1.17 4.81
C ALA A 34 -9.93 0.00 4.02
N HIS A 35 -9.46 0.27 2.80
CA HIS A 35 -9.74 1.56 2.14
C HIS A 35 -10.55 1.48 0.84
N ARG A 36 -10.72 0.31 0.21
CA ARG A 36 -11.40 0.20 -1.10
C ARG A 36 -12.75 0.91 -1.12
N LEU A 37 -13.59 0.71 -0.09
CA LEU A 37 -14.94 1.28 -0.06
C LEU A 37 -14.92 2.81 0.04
N SER A 38 -13.98 3.36 0.83
CA SER A 38 -13.82 4.81 0.95
C SER A 38 -13.33 5.45 -0.35
N LEU A 39 -12.46 4.75 -1.08
CA LEU A 39 -11.92 5.22 -2.35
C LEU A 39 -12.97 5.12 -3.47
N VAL A 40 -13.77 4.05 -3.50
CA VAL A 40 -14.90 3.94 -4.43
C VAL A 40 -15.93 5.03 -4.17
N ARG A 41 -16.30 5.29 -2.92
CA ARG A 41 -17.20 6.41 -2.57
C ARG A 41 -16.65 7.76 -3.01
N LEU A 42 -15.35 8.00 -2.82
CA LEU A 42 -14.70 9.21 -3.33
C LEU A 42 -14.82 9.29 -4.86
N ALA A 43 -14.56 8.20 -5.57
CA ALA A 43 -14.64 8.16 -7.03
C ALA A 43 -16.07 8.36 -7.53
N ILE A 44 -17.09 7.77 -6.89
CA ILE A 44 -18.52 7.96 -7.21
C ILE A 44 -18.87 9.45 -7.19
N LEU A 45 -18.48 10.17 -6.14
CA LEU A 45 -18.74 11.61 -6.01
C LEU A 45 -18.13 12.44 -7.14
N LEU A 46 -17.12 11.90 -7.84
CA LEU A 46 -16.43 12.58 -8.93
C LEU A 46 -16.96 12.16 -10.30
N VAL A 47 -17.28 10.89 -10.53
CA VAL A 47 -17.62 10.36 -11.87
C VAL A 47 -19.09 10.04 -12.08
N ASP A 48 -19.89 10.06 -11.01
CA ASP A 48 -21.34 9.82 -10.98
C ASP A 48 -21.78 8.51 -11.68
N ASP A 49 -20.91 7.51 -11.66
CA ASP A 49 -21.16 6.19 -12.24
C ASP A 49 -20.40 5.12 -11.45
N GLN A 50 -21.12 4.07 -11.03
CA GLN A 50 -20.56 3.03 -10.17
C GLN A 50 -19.45 2.25 -10.89
N ALA A 51 -19.68 1.86 -12.15
CA ALA A 51 -18.72 1.06 -12.90
C ALA A 51 -17.42 1.84 -13.13
N SER A 52 -17.53 3.08 -13.61
CA SER A 52 -16.38 3.97 -13.79
C SER A 52 -15.63 4.23 -12.48
N ALA A 53 -16.34 4.33 -11.35
CA ALA A 53 -15.71 4.55 -10.05
C ALA A 53 -14.88 3.34 -9.60
N GLU A 54 -15.41 2.13 -9.79
CA GLU A 54 -14.70 0.89 -9.48
C GLU A 54 -13.46 0.72 -10.35
N ASP A 55 -13.57 0.95 -11.66
CA ASP A 55 -12.44 0.87 -12.60
C ASP A 55 -11.30 1.82 -12.20
N VAL A 56 -11.64 3.08 -11.86
CA VAL A 56 -10.64 4.07 -11.41
C VAL A 56 -9.90 3.60 -10.15
N VAL A 57 -10.61 3.02 -9.19
CA VAL A 57 -9.99 2.52 -7.96
C VAL A 57 -9.14 1.30 -8.23
N GLN A 58 -9.59 0.38 -9.09
CA GLN A 58 -8.83 -0.79 -9.51
C GLN A 58 -7.53 -0.38 -10.21
N ASP A 59 -7.58 0.57 -11.14
CA ASP A 59 -6.40 1.13 -11.81
C ASP A 59 -5.42 1.77 -10.83
N ALA A 60 -5.93 2.50 -9.81
CA ALA A 60 -5.09 3.10 -8.79
C ALA A 60 -4.35 2.04 -7.94
N PHE A 61 -5.02 0.95 -7.58
CA PHE A 61 -4.39 -0.17 -6.87
C PHE A 61 -3.41 -0.95 -7.76
N ALA A 62 -3.72 -1.15 -9.04
CA ALA A 62 -2.80 -1.75 -9.99
C ALA A 62 -1.52 -0.90 -10.14
N ALA A 63 -1.66 0.42 -10.24
CA ALA A 63 -0.54 1.35 -10.29
C ALA A 63 0.28 1.36 -8.98
N LEU A 64 -0.37 1.21 -7.82
CA LEU A 64 0.31 1.07 -6.54
C LEU A 64 1.13 -0.22 -6.49
N LEU A 65 0.53 -1.35 -6.88
CA LEU A 65 1.21 -2.65 -6.89
C LEU A 65 2.44 -2.64 -7.81
N ALA A 66 2.37 -1.97 -8.96
CA ALA A 66 3.50 -1.80 -9.87
C ALA A 66 4.64 -0.92 -9.31
N ARG A 67 4.37 -0.11 -8.27
CA ARG A 67 5.34 0.80 -7.63
C ARG A 67 5.70 0.40 -6.20
N ALA A 68 5.20 -0.74 -5.74
CA ALA A 68 5.28 -1.17 -4.35
C ALA A 68 6.72 -1.20 -3.81
N ASP A 69 7.69 -1.57 -4.64
CA ASP A 69 9.12 -1.63 -4.29
C ASP A 69 9.71 -0.25 -3.89
N GLY A 70 9.11 0.85 -4.35
CA GLY A 70 9.56 2.22 -4.08
C GLY A 70 8.82 2.93 -2.94
N ILE A 71 7.76 2.32 -2.38
CA ILE A 71 6.95 2.92 -1.32
C ILE A 71 7.26 2.21 -0.01
N GLN A 72 7.68 2.97 0.99
CA GLN A 72 8.13 2.41 2.27
C GLN A 72 7.09 2.50 3.38
N GLU A 73 6.12 3.41 3.26
CA GLU A 73 5.15 3.67 4.33
C GLU A 73 3.69 3.50 3.89
N PRO A 74 2.86 2.78 4.64
CA PRO A 74 1.43 2.61 4.35
C PRO A 74 0.68 3.94 4.23
N ALA A 75 1.04 4.94 5.03
CA ALA A 75 0.44 6.27 4.95
C ALA A 75 0.75 6.96 3.61
N ALA A 76 1.97 6.78 3.08
CA ALA A 76 2.34 7.28 1.76
C ALA A 76 1.56 6.54 0.66
N ALA A 77 1.34 5.24 0.83
CA ALA A 77 0.50 4.44 -0.07
C ALA A 77 -0.94 4.95 -0.15
N LEU A 78 -1.56 5.25 0.99
CA LEU A 78 -2.92 5.79 1.03
C LEU A 78 -3.00 7.19 0.40
N GLY A 79 -2.01 8.05 0.65
CA GLY A 79 -1.90 9.36 0.00
C GLY A 79 -1.77 9.24 -1.52
N TYR A 80 -0.95 8.28 -1.99
CA TYR A 80 -0.79 7.96 -3.39
C TYR A 80 -2.11 7.47 -4.02
N LEU A 81 -2.83 6.56 -3.36
CA LEU A 81 -4.12 6.05 -3.83
C LEU A 81 -5.16 7.16 -3.97
N ARG A 82 -5.31 8.02 -2.95
CA ARG A 82 -6.26 9.15 -3.00
C ARG A 82 -5.97 10.07 -4.17
N THR A 83 -4.70 10.42 -4.37
CA THR A 83 -4.27 11.26 -5.49
C THR A 83 -4.53 10.59 -6.84
N SER A 84 -4.21 9.30 -6.94
CA SER A 84 -4.40 8.51 -8.16
C SER A 84 -5.87 8.38 -8.54
N VAL A 85 -6.75 8.13 -7.57
CA VAL A 85 -8.20 8.07 -7.77
C VAL A 85 -8.73 9.39 -8.29
N VAL A 86 -8.39 10.51 -7.65
CA VAL A 86 -8.84 11.84 -8.08
C VAL A 86 -8.39 12.15 -9.52
N ASN A 87 -7.14 11.82 -9.86
CA ASN A 87 -6.62 12.03 -11.22
C ASN A 87 -7.26 11.10 -12.24
N GLY A 88 -7.49 9.84 -11.88
CA GLY A 88 -8.18 8.84 -12.68
C GLY A 88 -9.61 9.26 -12.99
N SER A 89 -10.38 9.68 -11.98
CA SER A 89 -11.74 10.21 -12.14
C SER A 89 -11.79 11.38 -13.10
N ARG A 90 -10.88 12.36 -12.96
CA ARG A 90 -10.79 13.49 -13.89
C ARG A 90 -10.45 13.04 -15.31
N SER A 91 -9.59 12.04 -15.45
CA SER A 91 -9.23 11.50 -16.76
C SER A 91 -10.36 10.72 -17.41
N ALA A 92 -11.16 10.00 -16.63
CA ALA A 92 -12.35 9.31 -17.12
C ALA A 92 -13.38 10.31 -17.66
N LEU A 93 -13.67 11.38 -16.91
CA LEU A 93 -14.59 12.43 -17.35
C LEU A 93 -14.14 13.14 -18.64
N ARG A 94 -12.83 13.36 -18.83
CA ARG A 94 -12.31 13.98 -20.05
C ARG A 94 -12.43 13.11 -21.30
N ARG A 95 -12.60 11.81 -21.16
CA ARG A 95 -12.70 10.84 -22.28
C ARG A 95 -14.13 10.51 -22.66
N ARG A 96 -15.11 10.97 -21.90
CA ARG A 96 -16.54 10.89 -22.21
C ARG A 96 -16.90 12.00 -23.21
#